data_AF-A0A1B8P176-F1
#
_entry.id   AF-A0A1B8P176-F1
#
_cell.length_a   1.000
_cell.length_b   1.000
_cell.length_c   1.000
_cell.angle_alpha   90.00
_cell.angle_beta   90.00
_cell.angle_gamma   90.00
#
_symmetry.space_group_name_H-M   'P 1'
#
loop_
_entity.id
_entity.type
_entity.pdbx_description
1 polymer ?
#
loop_
_entity_poly.entity_id
_entity_poly.type
_entity_poly.pdbx_seq_one_letter_code
_entity_poly.pdbx_strand_id
1 'polypeptide(L)'
;MVNEMRWSKFVDEDISLIYRFFRFWFVVWTHFFSFIGGAGYFVLGVAVFTSVMAALVQFFSDSPEYPVILIGMPLSVFLFCGVATVLRRLFETQSIRFYKSNKNFSDDVAFCRRSGLVKSFQGNFPFYEFDAFIEMAADMKGNQRHTLKVRHRYPQFSKDKRSGLPLEFTFPTDTGSIAERYAMWDMLSRFMDVSQPLPDIPRLEPFRHLDPTTRAYDEAGKRGRPATYWRDLYAKVDEKELKRLRDEHHEKVNAAPWGSRPDLMAQSVPGYEDSYTAEPEDVNAYAHAPTKNVRFVERPDAASSESSSDQQNTQR
;
A
#
# COMPACT_ATOMS: atom_id res chain seq x y z
N MET A 1 -2.67 -2.07 -3.14
CA MET A 1 -4.03 -1.48 -3.10
C MET A 1 -4.37 -0.75 -4.40
N VAL A 2 -3.63 0.26 -4.84
CA VAL A 2 -3.83 0.90 -6.18
C VAL A 2 -3.53 -0.11 -7.30
N ASN A 3 -4.48 -0.49 -8.18
CA ASN A 3 -4.28 -1.63 -9.11
C ASN A 3 -5.18 -1.62 -10.36
N GLU A 4 -4.67 -1.16 -11.51
CA GLU A 4 -5.28 -1.35 -12.83
C GLU A 4 -5.20 -2.81 -13.33
N MET A 5 -5.74 -3.77 -12.57
CA MET A 5 -5.88 -5.18 -12.98
C MET A 5 -4.60 -5.89 -13.46
N ARG A 6 -3.44 -5.52 -12.90
CA ARG A 6 -2.09 -5.85 -13.39
C ARG A 6 -1.68 -4.99 -14.59
N TRP A 7 -0.51 -4.39 -14.50
CA TRP A 7 0.39 -4.18 -15.63
C TRP A 7 0.85 -5.53 -16.21
N SER A 8 -0.10 -6.32 -16.73
CA SER A 8 -0.24 -7.79 -16.81
C SER A 8 0.96 -8.69 -17.08
N LYS A 9 2.12 -8.15 -17.43
CA LYS A 9 3.39 -8.81 -17.71
C LYS A 9 4.52 -7.80 -17.45
N PHE A 10 4.94 -7.56 -16.20
CA PHE A 10 6.10 -6.69 -15.94
C PHE A 10 7.44 -7.40 -15.98
N VAL A 11 7.50 -8.50 -16.71
CA VAL A 11 8.14 -8.59 -18.03
C VAL A 11 7.19 -9.51 -18.82
N ASP A 12 7.13 -9.44 -20.16
CA ASP A 12 6.93 -10.68 -20.92
C ASP A 12 8.19 -11.53 -20.69
N GLU A 13 8.40 -11.91 -19.44
CA GLU A 13 9.16 -13.08 -19.15
C GLU A 13 8.20 -14.15 -19.66
N ASP A 14 8.30 -14.43 -20.96
CA ASP A 14 8.27 -15.78 -21.49
C ASP A 14 9.43 -16.55 -20.82
N ILE A 15 9.44 -16.51 -19.49
CA ILE A 15 10.08 -17.42 -18.60
C ILE A 15 9.34 -18.69 -18.98
N SER A 16 10.00 -19.44 -19.83
CA SER A 16 9.71 -20.83 -20.04
C SER A 16 9.36 -21.45 -18.69
N LEU A 17 8.39 -22.37 -18.68
CA LEU A 17 8.09 -23.22 -17.53
C LEU A 17 9.39 -23.72 -16.84
N ILE A 18 10.41 -23.98 -17.67
CA ILE A 18 11.78 -24.33 -17.34
C ILE A 18 12.45 -23.32 -16.39
N TYR A 19 12.40 -22.00 -16.64
CA TYR A 19 12.99 -21.05 -15.69
C TYR A 19 12.20 -20.96 -14.37
N ARG A 20 10.87 -21.10 -14.37
CA ARG A 20 10.10 -21.16 -13.09
C ARG A 20 10.51 -22.39 -12.28
N PHE A 21 10.66 -23.51 -12.97
CA PHE A 21 11.12 -24.77 -12.39
C PHE A 21 12.52 -24.61 -11.80
N PHE A 22 13.49 -24.09 -12.57
CA PHE A 22 14.85 -23.87 -12.07
C PHE A 22 14.91 -22.84 -10.95
N ARG A 23 14.14 -21.75 -11.01
CA ARG A 23 14.07 -20.75 -9.94
C ARG A 23 13.48 -21.37 -8.66
N PHE A 24 12.45 -22.20 -8.77
CA PHE A 24 11.87 -22.89 -7.61
C PHE A 24 12.91 -23.80 -6.95
N TRP A 25 13.56 -24.68 -7.71
CA TRP A 25 14.59 -25.58 -7.17
C TRP A 25 15.82 -24.85 -6.67
N PHE A 26 16.20 -23.75 -7.31
CA PHE A 26 17.26 -22.87 -6.84
C PHE A 26 16.93 -22.25 -5.49
N VAL A 27 15.70 -21.74 -5.30
CA VAL A 27 15.26 -21.18 -4.01
C VAL A 27 15.18 -22.26 -2.94
N VAL A 28 14.60 -23.44 -3.26
CA VAL A 28 14.53 -24.59 -2.33
C VAL A 28 15.94 -24.97 -1.88
N TRP A 29 16.87 -25.16 -2.81
CA TRP A 29 18.23 -25.52 -2.48
C TRP A 29 18.95 -24.44 -1.67
N THR A 30 18.96 -23.18 -2.14
CA THR A 30 19.67 -22.08 -1.46
C THR A 30 19.09 -21.75 -0.09
N HIS A 31 17.78 -21.82 0.11
CA HIS A 31 17.16 -21.48 1.40
C HIS A 31 17.20 -22.65 2.39
N PHE A 32 16.99 -23.88 1.92
CA PHE A 32 17.01 -25.06 2.78
C PHE A 32 18.43 -25.42 3.24
N PHE A 33 19.43 -25.40 2.35
CA PHE A 33 20.80 -25.81 2.70
C PHE A 33 21.68 -24.66 3.20
N SER A 34 21.17 -23.43 3.29
CA SER A 34 21.95 -22.32 3.85
C SER A 34 22.14 -22.47 5.36
N PHE A 35 23.30 -21.99 5.84
CA PHE A 35 23.58 -21.83 7.27
C PHE A 35 22.74 -20.74 7.93
N ILE A 36 22.29 -19.73 7.18
CA ILE A 36 21.55 -18.59 7.74
C ILE A 36 20.05 -18.88 7.64
N GLY A 37 19.42 -19.34 8.73
CA GLY A 37 17.96 -19.58 8.76
C GLY A 37 17.47 -20.74 7.90
N GLY A 38 18.35 -21.65 7.50
CA GLY A 38 18.05 -22.93 6.85
C GLY A 38 18.53 -24.12 7.69
N ALA A 39 18.48 -25.32 7.12
CA ALA A 39 18.93 -26.58 7.71
C ALA A 39 20.41 -26.90 7.47
N GLY A 40 21.23 -25.96 6.98
CA GLY A 40 22.64 -26.21 6.62
C GLY A 40 23.48 -26.75 7.78
N TYR A 41 23.28 -26.23 9.01
CA TYR A 41 23.96 -26.75 10.21
C TYR A 41 23.51 -28.16 10.59
N PHE A 42 22.23 -28.48 10.40
CA PHE A 42 21.69 -29.81 10.68
C PHE A 42 22.30 -30.85 9.73
N VAL A 43 22.33 -30.55 8.42
CA VAL A 43 22.92 -31.45 7.42
C VAL A 43 24.41 -31.64 7.64
N LEU A 44 25.14 -30.58 7.99
CA LEU A 44 26.55 -30.68 8.38
C LEU A 44 26.73 -31.53 9.66
N GLY A 45 25.86 -31.37 10.65
CA GLY A 45 25.88 -32.17 11.88
C GLY A 45 25.71 -33.66 11.60
N VAL A 46 24.76 -34.03 10.72
CA VAL A 46 24.56 -35.42 10.28
C VAL A 46 25.78 -35.95 9.53
N ALA A 47 26.39 -35.14 8.66
CA ALA A 47 27.60 -35.49 7.91
C ALA A 47 28.81 -35.74 8.82
N VAL A 48 29.01 -34.89 9.83
CA VAL A 48 30.07 -35.07 10.82
C VAL A 48 29.77 -36.29 11.68
N PHE A 49 28.53 -36.47 12.15
CA PHE A 49 28.14 -37.61 12.97
C PHE A 49 28.34 -38.94 12.25
N THR A 50 27.89 -39.05 11.00
CA THR A 50 28.09 -40.26 10.18
C THR A 50 29.57 -40.56 9.95
N SER A 51 30.39 -39.52 9.73
CA SER A 51 31.83 -39.67 9.59
C SER A 51 32.50 -40.11 10.89
N VAL A 52 32.09 -39.56 12.05
CA VAL A 52 32.60 -39.99 13.36
C VAL A 52 32.19 -41.44 13.65
N MET A 53 30.95 -41.83 13.37
CA MET A 53 30.50 -43.21 13.54
C MET A 53 31.26 -44.18 12.65
N ALA A 54 31.51 -43.82 11.39
CA ALA A 54 32.33 -44.62 10.48
C ALA A 54 33.79 -44.74 10.97
N ALA A 55 34.35 -43.66 11.52
CA ALA A 55 35.69 -43.67 12.13
C ALA A 55 35.75 -44.60 13.35
N LEU A 56 34.72 -44.56 14.20
CA LEU A 56 34.62 -45.44 15.37
C LEU A 56 34.52 -46.91 14.96
N VAL A 57 33.74 -47.25 13.94
CA VAL A 57 33.67 -48.63 13.43
C VAL A 57 35.03 -49.10 12.92
N GLN A 58 35.77 -48.24 12.21
CA GLN A 58 37.13 -48.57 11.75
C GLN A 58 38.13 -48.69 12.88
N PHE A 59 37.96 -47.97 13.99
CA PHE A 59 38.83 -48.10 15.16
C PHE A 59 38.76 -49.50 15.80
N PHE A 60 37.63 -50.19 15.68
CA PHE A 60 37.45 -51.56 16.20
C PHE A 60 37.67 -52.65 15.14
N SER A 61 38.11 -52.31 13.92
CA SER A 61 38.39 -53.30 12.88
C SER A 61 39.84 -53.79 12.96
N ASP A 62 40.06 -55.08 12.64
CA ASP A 62 41.38 -55.70 12.67
C ASP A 62 42.34 -55.12 11.62
N SER A 63 41.79 -54.47 10.59
CA SER A 63 42.52 -53.78 9.52
C SER A 63 41.88 -52.41 9.24
N PRO A 64 42.25 -51.36 9.98
CA PRO A 64 41.64 -50.04 9.83
C PRO A 64 42.05 -49.40 8.51
N GLU A 65 41.08 -49.19 7.63
CA GLU A 65 41.24 -48.35 6.44
C GLU A 65 40.53 -47.02 6.67
N TYR A 66 41.26 -45.92 6.52
CA TYR A 66 40.72 -44.57 6.63
C TYR A 66 40.53 -43.99 5.24
N PRO A 67 39.43 -44.31 4.54
CA PRO A 67 39.19 -43.78 3.21
C PRO A 67 39.10 -42.26 3.29
N VAL A 68 39.64 -41.57 2.29
CA VAL A 68 39.61 -40.10 2.15
C VAL A 68 38.18 -39.55 2.29
N ILE A 69 37.17 -40.36 1.98
CA ILE A 69 35.73 -40.07 2.11
C ILE A 69 35.35 -39.67 3.55
N LEU A 70 36.04 -40.18 4.58
CA LEU A 70 35.74 -39.89 5.99
C LEU A 70 35.86 -38.40 6.32
N ILE A 71 36.87 -37.74 5.76
CA ILE A 71 37.10 -36.30 5.91
C ILE A 71 36.48 -35.54 4.71
N GLY A 72 36.48 -36.15 3.53
CA GLY A 72 35.92 -35.58 2.31
C GLY A 72 34.42 -35.33 2.39
N MET A 73 33.65 -36.21 3.05
CA MET A 73 32.20 -36.11 3.19
C MET A 73 31.78 -34.84 3.96
N PRO A 74 32.24 -34.56 5.19
CA PRO A 74 31.86 -33.35 5.91
C PRO A 74 32.40 -32.08 5.24
N LEU A 75 33.60 -32.11 4.64
CA LEU A 75 34.14 -30.98 3.88
C LEU A 75 33.30 -30.66 2.64
N SER A 76 32.85 -31.68 1.91
CA SER A 76 31.98 -31.51 0.73
C SER A 76 30.62 -30.92 1.11
N VAL A 77 30.03 -31.37 2.22
CA VAL A 77 28.77 -30.85 2.75
C VAL A 77 28.93 -29.41 3.24
N PHE A 78 30.03 -29.10 3.92
CA PHE A 78 30.35 -27.73 4.33
C PHE A 78 30.46 -26.79 3.13
N LEU A 79 31.19 -27.20 2.09
CA LEU A 79 31.35 -26.42 0.87
C LEU A 79 30.01 -26.24 0.15
N PHE A 80 29.19 -27.29 0.03
CA PHE A 80 27.87 -27.24 -0.58
C PHE A 80 26.92 -26.26 0.14
N CYS A 81 26.81 -26.36 1.47
CA CYS A 81 26.01 -25.45 2.29
C CYS A 81 26.58 -24.01 2.29
N GLY A 82 27.90 -23.86 2.20
CA GLY A 82 28.60 -22.59 2.06
C GLY A 82 28.24 -21.88 0.75
N VAL A 83 28.33 -22.60 -0.37
CA VAL A 83 27.93 -22.10 -1.70
C VAL A 83 26.45 -21.73 -1.71
N ALA A 84 25.58 -22.58 -1.15
CA ALA A 84 24.15 -22.27 -1.01
C ALA A 84 23.90 -20.97 -0.23
N THR A 85 24.68 -20.72 0.84
CA THR A 85 24.59 -19.50 1.65
C THR A 85 25.05 -18.25 0.91
N VAL A 86 26.15 -18.34 0.16
CA VAL A 86 26.63 -17.23 -0.68
C VAL A 86 25.63 -16.92 -1.78
N LEU A 87 25.12 -17.93 -2.47
CA LEU A 87 24.11 -17.76 -3.52
C LEU A 87 22.79 -17.22 -2.98
N ARG A 88 22.37 -17.64 -1.79
CA ARG A 88 21.23 -17.01 -1.10
C ARG A 88 21.49 -15.54 -0.85
N ARG A 89 22.65 -15.17 -0.29
CA ARG A 89 22.99 -13.77 0.02
C ARG A 89 23.04 -12.91 -1.25
N LEU A 90 23.64 -13.42 -2.32
CA LEU A 90 23.66 -12.78 -3.63
C LEU A 90 22.25 -12.64 -4.19
N PHE A 91 21.45 -13.70 -4.16
CA PHE A 91 20.05 -13.66 -4.58
C PHE A 91 19.26 -12.63 -3.76
N GLU A 92 19.44 -12.57 -2.45
CA GLU A 92 18.74 -11.62 -1.58
C GLU A 92 19.17 -10.15 -1.76
N THR A 93 20.41 -9.92 -2.21
CA THR A 93 20.99 -8.58 -2.41
C THR A 93 20.74 -8.07 -3.83
N GLN A 94 20.84 -8.96 -4.83
CA GLN A 94 20.68 -8.67 -6.26
C GLN A 94 19.23 -8.83 -6.73
N SER A 95 18.41 -9.67 -6.07
CA SER A 95 16.96 -9.63 -6.31
C SER A 95 16.46 -8.27 -5.85
N ILE A 96 16.01 -7.49 -6.82
CA ILE A 96 15.53 -6.13 -6.63
C ILE A 96 14.54 -6.18 -5.46
N ARG A 97 14.84 -5.42 -4.39
CA ARG A 97 14.09 -5.37 -3.12
C ARG A 97 12.58 -5.11 -3.33
N PHE A 98 12.21 -4.56 -4.49
CA PHE A 98 10.84 -4.48 -5.02
C PHE A 98 10.08 -5.81 -5.02
N TYR A 99 10.72 -6.95 -5.32
CA TYR A 99 10.07 -8.26 -5.42
C TYR A 99 9.93 -9.00 -4.08
N LYS A 100 10.78 -8.68 -3.10
CA LYS A 100 10.80 -9.35 -1.78
C LYS A 100 9.64 -8.90 -0.88
N SER A 101 9.15 -7.67 -1.09
CA SER A 101 7.94 -7.18 -0.42
C SER A 101 6.67 -7.90 -0.90
N ASN A 102 6.73 -8.63 -2.01
CA ASN A 102 5.56 -9.14 -2.73
C ASN A 102 4.99 -10.47 -2.18
N LYS A 103 5.29 -10.83 -0.93
CA LYS A 103 4.94 -12.14 -0.32
C LYS A 103 3.53 -12.18 0.30
N ASN A 104 2.88 -11.03 0.49
CA ASN A 104 1.56 -10.89 1.12
C ASN A 104 0.48 -10.36 0.16
N PHE A 105 0.59 -10.62 -1.14
CA PHE A 105 -0.34 -10.08 -2.13
C PHE A 105 -1.35 -11.15 -2.51
N SER A 106 -2.39 -11.33 -1.69
CA SER A 106 -3.59 -12.00 -2.20
C SER A 106 -4.25 -11.09 -3.25
N ASP A 107 -4.77 -11.69 -4.31
CA ASP A 107 -5.47 -11.04 -5.43
C ASP A 107 -6.81 -10.38 -5.00
N ASP A 108 -7.01 -10.17 -3.71
CA ASP A 108 -8.32 -9.96 -3.12
C ASP A 108 -8.77 -8.50 -3.19
N VAL A 109 -7.86 -7.52 -3.31
CA VAL A 109 -8.20 -6.08 -3.27
C VAL A 109 -7.43 -5.23 -4.30
N ALA A 110 -8.15 -4.50 -5.18
CA ALA A 110 -7.57 -3.73 -6.28
C ALA A 110 -8.40 -2.51 -6.73
N PHE A 111 -7.81 -1.31 -6.79
CA PHE A 111 -8.42 -0.13 -7.42
C PHE A 111 -8.13 -0.08 -8.93
N CYS A 112 -9.09 -0.43 -9.77
CA CYS A 112 -8.93 -0.54 -11.22
C CYS A 112 -9.32 0.75 -11.96
N ARG A 113 -8.32 1.54 -12.34
CA ARG A 113 -8.47 2.79 -13.10
C ARG A 113 -9.28 2.64 -14.39
N ARG A 114 -8.90 1.72 -15.29
CA ARG A 114 -9.54 1.56 -16.62
C ARG A 114 -11.02 1.18 -16.56
N SER A 115 -11.41 0.35 -15.59
CA SER A 115 -12.79 -0.07 -15.42
C SER A 115 -13.57 0.83 -14.45
N GLY A 116 -12.88 1.69 -13.69
CA GLY A 116 -13.48 2.47 -12.60
C GLY A 116 -13.98 1.61 -11.43
N LEU A 117 -13.52 0.36 -11.31
CA LEU A 117 -14.01 -0.60 -10.31
C LEU A 117 -12.98 -0.84 -9.22
N VAL A 118 -13.45 -1.03 -8.00
CA VAL A 118 -12.70 -1.51 -6.86
C VAL A 118 -13.03 -2.99 -6.65
N LYS A 119 -12.05 -3.85 -6.88
CA LYS A 119 -12.18 -5.28 -6.60
C LYS A 119 -11.90 -5.53 -5.13
N SER A 120 -12.73 -6.35 -4.52
CA SER A 120 -12.61 -6.79 -3.14
C SER A 120 -12.98 -8.28 -3.04
N PHE A 121 -12.63 -8.92 -1.93
CA PHE A 121 -13.08 -10.27 -1.57
C PHE A 121 -14.60 -10.41 -1.52
N GLN A 122 -15.32 -9.29 -1.37
CA GLN A 122 -16.78 -9.24 -1.29
C GLN A 122 -17.47 -9.03 -2.64
N GLY A 123 -16.73 -8.59 -3.66
CA GLY A 123 -17.30 -8.21 -4.95
C GLY A 123 -16.53 -7.08 -5.64
N ASN A 124 -17.00 -6.70 -6.82
CA ASN A 124 -16.49 -5.55 -7.56
C ASN A 124 -17.48 -4.39 -7.42
N PHE A 125 -17.01 -3.27 -6.90
CA PHE A 125 -17.84 -2.09 -6.64
C PHE A 125 -17.31 -0.88 -7.42
N PRO A 126 -18.16 -0.04 -8.01
CA PRO A 126 -17.71 1.20 -8.65
C PRO A 126 -17.02 2.15 -7.66
N PHE A 127 -15.96 2.84 -8.10
CA PHE A 127 -15.19 3.74 -7.23
C PHE A 127 -15.99 4.94 -6.72
N TYR A 128 -16.96 5.44 -7.50
CA TYR A 128 -17.80 6.56 -7.09
C TYR A 128 -18.72 6.22 -5.90
N GLU A 129 -18.86 4.93 -5.55
CA GLU A 129 -19.63 4.47 -4.38
C GLU A 129 -18.79 4.47 -3.10
N PHE A 130 -17.52 4.88 -3.16
CA PHE A 130 -16.64 4.95 -2.00
C PHE A 130 -16.48 6.40 -1.52
N ASP A 131 -16.67 6.58 -0.22
CA ASP A 131 -16.48 7.85 0.47
C ASP A 131 -15.21 7.77 1.35
N ALA A 132 -14.51 8.90 1.45
CA ALA A 132 -13.28 9.01 2.22
C ALA A 132 -13.53 9.64 3.59
N PHE A 133 -13.00 9.00 4.62
CA PHE A 133 -13.09 9.42 6.02
C PHE A 133 -11.70 9.53 6.61
N ILE A 134 -11.49 10.52 7.48
CA ILE A 134 -10.27 10.61 8.29
C ILE A 134 -10.67 10.21 9.70
N GLU A 135 -10.06 9.13 10.20
CA GLU A 135 -10.30 8.65 11.56
C GLU A 135 -9.08 8.93 12.43
N MET A 136 -9.31 9.44 13.64
CA MET A 136 -8.28 9.57 14.66
C MET A 136 -8.13 8.27 15.45
N ALA A 137 -6.93 7.70 15.44
CA ALA A 137 -6.53 6.62 16.32
C ALA A 137 -5.48 7.12 17.31
N ALA A 138 -5.71 6.96 18.61
CA ALA A 138 -4.70 7.20 19.62
C ALA A 138 -3.91 5.92 19.86
N ASP A 139 -2.58 6.00 19.82
CA ASP A 139 -1.70 4.92 20.27
C ASP A 139 -1.75 4.81 21.81
N MET A 140 -1.36 3.67 22.38
CA MET A 140 -1.25 3.45 23.83
C MET A 140 -0.30 4.44 24.52
N LYS A 141 0.57 5.10 23.74
CA LYS A 141 1.48 6.17 24.18
C LYS A 141 0.88 7.58 24.13
N GLY A 142 -0.40 7.72 23.77
CA GLY A 142 -1.10 9.02 23.67
C GLY A 142 -0.85 9.78 22.36
N ASN A 143 -0.08 9.22 21.42
CA ASN A 143 0.14 9.85 20.12
C ASN A 143 -1.11 9.70 19.24
N GLN A 144 -1.63 10.83 18.75
CA GLN A 144 -2.72 10.85 17.79
C GLN A 144 -2.19 10.54 16.38
N ARG A 145 -2.79 9.54 15.73
CA ARG A 145 -2.54 9.18 14.34
C ARG A 145 -3.84 9.32 13.57
N HIS A 146 -3.83 10.17 12.56
CA HIS A 146 -4.94 10.25 11.61
C HIS A 146 -4.79 9.13 10.57
N THR A 147 -5.84 8.42 10.23
CA THR A 147 -5.79 7.39 9.19
C THR A 147 -6.85 7.67 8.14
N LEU A 148 -6.47 7.59 6.87
CA LEU A 148 -7.42 7.69 5.77
C LEU A 148 -8.12 6.34 5.61
N LYS A 149 -9.44 6.35 5.73
CA LYS A 149 -10.33 5.21 5.52
C LYS A 149 -11.21 5.48 4.32
N VAL A 150 -11.21 4.57 3.36
CA VAL A 150 -12.08 4.65 2.18
C VAL A 150 -13.15 3.57 2.33
N ARG A 151 -14.39 3.99 2.57
CA ARG A 151 -15.50 3.11 2.95
C ARG A 151 -16.56 3.10 1.86
N HIS A 152 -17.09 1.93 1.57
CA HIS A 152 -18.19 1.78 0.63
C HIS A 152 -19.50 2.33 1.20
N ARG A 153 -20.20 3.17 0.43
CA ARG A 153 -21.41 3.89 0.84
C ARG A 153 -22.61 2.98 1.13
N TYR A 154 -22.67 1.80 0.51
CA TYR A 154 -23.79 0.87 0.66
C TYR A 154 -23.39 -0.39 1.45
N PRO A 155 -23.44 -0.36 2.80
CA PRO A 155 -23.11 -1.52 3.64
C PRO A 155 -23.92 -2.76 3.30
N GLN A 156 -25.16 -2.65 2.82
CA GLN A 156 -25.99 -3.82 2.50
C GLN A 156 -25.36 -4.76 1.45
N PHE A 157 -24.59 -4.21 0.51
CA PHE A 157 -23.97 -4.98 -0.58
C PHE A 157 -22.52 -5.35 -0.30
N SER A 158 -21.88 -4.65 0.64
CA SER A 158 -20.45 -4.78 0.95
C SER A 158 -20.22 -5.08 2.43
N LYS A 159 -21.11 -5.83 3.06
CA LYS A 159 -20.99 -6.21 4.48
C LYS A 159 -19.99 -7.34 4.60
N ASP A 160 -18.99 -7.16 5.45
CA ASP A 160 -18.12 -8.26 5.83
C ASP A 160 -18.91 -9.27 6.68
N LYS A 161 -18.84 -10.55 6.30
CA LYS A 161 -19.58 -11.64 6.98
C LYS A 161 -19.10 -11.87 8.42
N ARG A 162 -17.88 -11.44 8.76
CA ARG A 162 -17.29 -11.64 10.10
C ARG A 162 -17.49 -10.45 11.01
N SER A 163 -17.21 -9.23 10.54
CA SER A 163 -17.31 -8.02 11.35
C SER A 163 -18.66 -7.31 11.25
N GLY A 164 -19.48 -7.59 10.23
CA GLY A 164 -20.74 -6.90 9.98
C GLY A 164 -20.57 -5.44 9.51
N LEU A 165 -19.33 -4.98 9.34
CA LEU A 165 -18.99 -3.63 8.91
C LEU A 165 -18.97 -3.53 7.37
N PRO A 166 -19.22 -2.33 6.81
CA PRO A 166 -19.04 -2.09 5.38
C PRO A 166 -17.57 -2.29 4.96
N LEU A 167 -17.36 -2.60 3.69
CA LEU A 167 -16.05 -2.68 3.07
C LEU A 167 -15.29 -1.37 3.28
N GLU A 168 -14.13 -1.46 3.91
CA GLU A 168 -13.29 -0.34 4.27
C GLU A 168 -11.82 -0.63 3.92
N PHE A 169 -11.16 0.36 3.35
CA PHE A 169 -9.74 0.33 3.05
C PHE A 169 -8.99 1.35 3.91
N THR A 170 -8.05 0.85 4.69
CA THR A 170 -7.24 1.66 5.59
C THR A 170 -5.89 1.97 4.96
N PHE A 171 -5.57 3.25 4.82
CA PHE A 171 -4.29 3.73 4.32
C PHE A 171 -3.48 4.34 5.47
N PRO A 172 -2.58 3.55 6.10
CA PRO A 172 -1.69 4.07 7.12
C PRO A 172 -0.63 4.98 6.49
N THR A 173 -0.19 5.98 7.24
CA THR A 173 0.90 6.88 6.86
C THR A 173 1.81 7.10 8.07
N ASP A 174 3.10 7.27 7.81
CA ASP A 174 4.14 7.31 8.86
C ASP A 174 4.08 8.59 9.70
N THR A 175 3.57 9.67 9.11
CA THR A 175 3.47 10.99 9.75
C THR A 175 2.03 11.22 10.18
N GLY A 176 1.75 11.91 11.28
CA GLY A 176 0.39 12.12 11.79
C GLY A 176 -0.41 13.24 11.12
N SER A 177 0.08 13.88 10.05
CA SER A 177 -0.53 15.11 9.50
C SER A 177 -1.84 14.89 8.72
N ILE A 178 -2.92 15.59 9.07
CA ILE A 178 -4.19 15.58 8.34
C ILE A 178 -4.00 15.96 6.85
N ALA A 179 -3.14 16.93 6.54
CA ALA A 179 -2.92 17.41 5.18
C ALA A 179 -2.43 16.30 4.23
N GLU A 180 -1.61 15.38 4.73
CA GLU A 180 -1.16 14.22 3.96
C GLU A 180 -2.31 13.26 3.62
N ARG A 181 -3.37 13.22 4.43
CA ARG A 181 -4.55 12.37 4.17
C ARG A 181 -5.36 12.96 3.04
N TYR A 182 -5.51 14.28 3.00
CA TYR A 182 -6.08 14.97 1.85
C TYR A 182 -5.25 14.76 0.59
N ALA A 183 -3.92 14.87 0.67
CA ALA A 183 -3.04 14.59 -0.46
C ALA A 183 -3.13 13.14 -0.94
N MET A 184 -3.24 12.19 -0.02
CA MET A 184 -3.41 10.76 -0.34
C MET A 184 -4.76 10.50 -1.03
N TRP A 185 -5.84 11.09 -0.53
CA TRP A 185 -7.16 11.02 -1.17
C TRP A 185 -7.13 11.63 -2.57
N ASP A 186 -6.57 12.82 -2.72
CA ASP A 186 -6.41 13.49 -4.01
C ASP A 186 -5.56 12.65 -4.99
N MET A 187 -4.46 12.04 -4.52
CA MET A 187 -3.65 11.12 -5.31
C MET A 187 -4.46 9.90 -5.78
N LEU A 188 -5.26 9.30 -4.89
CA LEU A 188 -6.11 8.15 -5.22
C LEU A 188 -7.20 8.53 -6.22
N SER A 189 -7.86 9.66 -6.01
CA SER A 189 -8.88 10.19 -6.91
C SER A 189 -8.32 10.48 -8.30
N ARG A 190 -7.16 11.14 -8.41
CA ARG A 190 -6.46 11.33 -9.70
C ARG A 190 -6.02 10.01 -10.34
N PHE A 191 -5.64 9.03 -9.53
CA PHE A 191 -5.33 7.70 -10.04
C PHE A 191 -6.56 7.03 -10.65
N MET A 192 -7.74 7.18 -10.06
CA MET A 192 -8.98 6.60 -10.58
C MET A 192 -9.58 7.39 -11.74
N ASP A 193 -9.29 8.69 -11.84
CA ASP A 193 -9.72 9.55 -12.93
C ASP A 193 -8.89 9.30 -14.21
N VAL A 194 -9.52 8.67 -15.21
CA VAL A 194 -8.91 8.36 -16.52
C VAL A 194 -8.62 9.60 -17.37
N SER A 195 -9.26 10.74 -17.08
CA SER A 195 -9.09 11.98 -17.85
C SER A 195 -7.78 12.72 -17.49
N GLN A 196 -7.24 12.47 -16.30
CA GLN A 196 -6.01 13.07 -15.81
C GLN A 196 -4.84 12.09 -15.92
N PRO A 197 -3.58 12.55 -16.08
CA PRO A 197 -2.44 11.64 -16.07
C PRO A 197 -2.25 10.97 -14.70
N LEU A 198 -1.61 9.80 -14.69
CA LEU A 198 -1.25 9.08 -13.47
C LEU A 198 -0.41 9.97 -12.53
N PRO A 199 -0.61 9.85 -11.20
CA PRO A 199 0.19 10.60 -10.24
C PRO A 199 1.68 10.24 -10.37
N ASP A 200 2.56 11.25 -10.31
CA ASP A 200 4.01 11.07 -10.44
C ASP A 200 4.61 10.57 -9.12
N ILE A 201 4.50 9.27 -8.89
CA ILE A 201 5.08 8.59 -7.72
C ILE A 201 6.07 7.50 -8.15
N PRO A 202 7.09 7.18 -7.32
CA PRO A 202 8.10 6.16 -7.64
C PRO A 202 7.51 4.81 -8.05
N ARG A 203 6.38 4.42 -7.42
CA ARG A 203 5.72 3.15 -7.70
C ARG A 203 5.09 3.08 -9.09
N LEU A 204 4.62 4.21 -9.64
CA LEU A 204 3.95 4.25 -10.94
C LEU A 204 4.91 4.59 -12.09
N GLU A 205 6.10 5.11 -11.79
CA GLU A 205 7.09 5.54 -12.79
C GLU A 205 7.35 4.51 -13.90
N PRO A 206 7.62 3.22 -13.60
CA PRO A 206 7.90 2.25 -14.66
C PRO A 206 6.73 2.04 -15.63
N PHE A 207 5.52 2.35 -15.20
CA PHE A 207 4.27 1.93 -15.83
C PHE A 207 3.50 3.05 -16.48
N ARG A 208 3.98 4.30 -16.33
CA ARG A 208 3.39 5.49 -16.94
C ARG A 208 3.18 5.35 -18.44
N HIS A 209 4.10 4.65 -19.12
CA HIS A 209 4.01 4.40 -20.55
C HIS A 209 2.85 3.48 -20.95
N LEU A 210 2.25 2.71 -20.03
CA LEU A 210 1.14 1.78 -20.32
C LEU A 210 -0.23 2.47 -20.34
N ASP A 211 -0.37 3.60 -19.64
CA ASP A 211 -1.61 4.36 -19.60
C ASP A 211 -1.65 5.37 -20.76
N PRO A 212 -2.68 5.33 -21.63
CA PRO A 212 -2.73 6.17 -22.83
C PRO A 212 -2.78 7.67 -22.51
N THR A 213 -3.55 8.06 -21.48
CA THR A 213 -3.66 9.45 -21.03
C THR A 213 -2.31 9.97 -20.52
N THR A 214 -1.63 9.17 -19.70
CA THR A 214 -0.31 9.49 -19.16
C THR A 214 0.75 9.53 -20.26
N ARG A 215 0.73 8.58 -21.20
CA ARG A 215 1.63 8.55 -22.34
C ARG A 215 1.51 9.82 -23.18
N ALA A 216 0.29 10.21 -23.55
CA ALA A 216 0.06 11.43 -24.32
C ALA A 216 0.53 12.69 -23.55
N TYR A 217 0.33 12.72 -22.24
CA TYR A 217 0.79 13.82 -21.38
C TYR A 217 2.33 13.90 -21.30
N ASP A 218 2.99 12.75 -21.16
CA ASP A 218 4.45 12.64 -21.07
C ASP A 218 5.12 12.94 -22.44
N GLU A 219 4.55 12.45 -23.55
CA GLU A 219 4.99 12.74 -24.93
C GLU A 219 4.83 14.21 -25.29
N ALA A 220 3.80 14.89 -24.75
CA ALA A 220 3.62 16.33 -24.89
C ALA A 220 4.63 17.15 -24.06
N GLY A 221 5.58 16.52 -23.36
CA GLY A 221 6.61 17.19 -22.57
C GLY A 221 6.09 17.86 -21.28
N LYS A 222 4.84 17.63 -20.89
CA LYS A 222 4.19 18.32 -19.77
C LYS A 222 4.63 17.81 -18.39
N ARG A 223 5.30 16.65 -18.33
CA ARG A 223 5.80 16.04 -17.09
C ARG A 223 6.85 16.91 -16.38
N GLY A 224 7.65 17.68 -17.14
CA GLY A 224 8.72 18.51 -16.60
C GLY A 224 9.85 17.74 -15.88
N ARG A 225 9.88 16.41 -16.01
CA ARG A 225 10.87 15.51 -15.38
C ARG A 225 11.25 14.38 -16.34
N PRO A 226 12.48 13.86 -16.27
CA PRO A 226 12.91 12.73 -17.08
C PRO A 226 12.11 11.47 -16.74
N ALA A 227 12.04 10.54 -17.70
CA ALA A 227 11.27 9.30 -17.58
C ALA A 227 11.66 8.47 -16.34
N THR A 228 12.93 8.51 -15.96
CA THR A 228 13.59 7.71 -14.92
C THR A 228 13.94 8.52 -13.66
N TYR A 229 13.30 9.67 -13.47
CA TYR A 229 13.58 10.61 -12.40
C TYR A 229 13.67 9.95 -11.01
N TRP A 230 12.67 9.16 -10.62
CA TRP A 230 12.63 8.58 -9.28
C TRP A 230 13.70 7.50 -9.11
N ARG A 231 13.86 6.61 -10.10
CA ARG A 231 14.93 5.62 -10.10
C ARG A 231 16.30 6.25 -9.94
N ASP A 232 16.58 7.30 -10.71
CA ASP A 232 17.89 7.95 -10.72
C ASP A 232 18.11 8.76 -9.43
N LEU A 233 17.05 9.35 -8.88
CA LEU A 233 17.08 10.02 -7.57
C LEU A 233 17.48 9.04 -6.47
N TYR A 234 16.80 7.89 -6.36
CA TYR A 234 17.12 6.88 -5.35
C TYR A 234 18.50 6.24 -5.53
N ALA A 235 19.02 6.20 -6.76
CA ALA A 235 20.34 5.63 -7.04
C ALA A 235 21.50 6.58 -6.70
N LYS A 236 21.28 7.90 -6.79
CA LYS A 236 22.33 8.92 -6.68
C LYS A 236 22.34 9.66 -5.34
N VAL A 237 21.21 9.68 -4.63
CA VAL A 237 21.01 10.58 -3.49
C VAL A 237 21.14 9.84 -2.15
N ASP A 238 21.92 10.44 -1.24
CA ASP A 238 22.08 9.96 0.13
C ASP A 238 20.80 10.11 0.97
N GLU A 239 20.69 9.31 2.04
CA GLU A 239 19.49 9.29 2.91
C GLU A 239 19.16 10.66 3.53
N LYS A 240 20.18 11.47 3.87
CA LYS A 240 19.98 12.82 4.43
C LYS A 240 19.29 13.77 3.46
N GLU A 241 19.70 13.72 2.20
CA GLU A 241 19.15 14.56 1.14
C GLU A 241 17.74 14.10 0.76
N LEU A 242 17.51 12.78 0.73
CA LEU A 242 16.16 12.22 0.54
C LEU A 242 15.20 12.66 1.65
N LYS A 243 15.69 12.72 2.90
CA LYS A 243 14.92 13.24 4.03
C LYS A 243 14.57 14.71 3.83
N ARG A 244 15.53 15.54 3.43
CA ARG A 244 15.30 16.97 3.12
C ARG A 244 14.20 17.15 2.05
N LEU A 245 14.30 16.42 0.94
CA LEU A 245 13.30 16.47 -0.14
C LEU A 245 11.90 16.05 0.32
N ARG A 246 11.82 15.09 1.26
CA ARG A 246 10.56 14.67 1.86
C ARG A 246 9.98 15.76 2.76
N ASP A 247 10.81 16.37 3.60
CA ASP A 247 10.40 17.45 4.50
C ASP A 247 9.90 18.66 3.68
N GLU A 248 10.60 19.06 2.61
CA GLU A 248 10.16 20.10 1.66
C GLU A 248 8.82 19.75 0.98
N HIS A 249 8.62 18.48 0.63
CA HIS A 249 7.35 18.03 0.07
C HIS A 249 6.22 18.10 1.10
N HIS A 250 6.49 17.71 2.34
CA HIS A 250 5.53 17.77 3.44
C HIS A 250 5.12 19.22 3.73
N GLU A 251 6.06 20.17 3.71
CA GLU A 251 5.74 21.60 3.85
C GLU A 251 4.80 22.10 2.75
N LYS A 252 5.07 21.73 1.49
CA LYS A 252 4.19 22.07 0.35
C LYS A 252 2.80 21.47 0.50
N VAL A 253 2.71 20.22 0.96
CA VAL A 253 1.43 19.56 1.22
C VAL A 253 0.69 20.24 2.37
N ASN A 254 1.35 20.56 3.47
CA ASN A 254 0.73 21.22 4.61
C ASN A 254 0.27 22.65 4.29
N ALA A 255 0.99 23.36 3.40
CA ALA A 255 0.64 24.71 2.97
C ALA A 255 -0.51 24.75 1.94
N ALA A 256 -0.86 23.63 1.30
CA ALA A 256 -1.90 23.60 0.29
C ALA A 256 -3.29 23.81 0.90
N PRO A 257 -4.18 24.60 0.27
CA PRO A 257 -5.51 24.88 0.80
C PRO A 257 -6.46 23.70 0.51
N TRP A 258 -6.37 22.64 1.32
CA TRP A 258 -7.19 21.43 1.14
C TRP A 258 -8.68 21.66 1.40
N GLY A 259 -9.01 22.45 2.43
CA GLY A 259 -10.40 22.67 2.89
C GLY A 259 -11.20 23.69 2.09
N SER A 260 -10.61 24.35 1.07
CA SER A 260 -11.33 25.31 0.22
C SER A 260 -11.89 24.67 -1.05
N ARG A 261 -11.77 23.34 -1.21
CA ARG A 261 -12.29 22.64 -2.38
C ARG A 261 -13.79 22.39 -2.19
N PRO A 262 -14.61 22.64 -3.22
CA PRO A 262 -16.03 22.37 -3.13
C PRO A 262 -16.29 20.87 -2.98
N ASP A 263 -17.25 20.51 -2.12
CA ASP A 263 -17.78 19.16 -2.07
C ASP A 263 -18.71 18.92 -3.27
N LEU A 264 -18.25 18.07 -4.19
CA LEU A 264 -19.02 17.72 -5.39
C LEU A 264 -20.28 16.90 -5.04
N MET A 265 -20.30 16.20 -3.91
CA MET A 265 -21.49 15.47 -3.46
C MET A 265 -22.56 16.43 -2.94
N ALA A 266 -22.16 17.41 -2.12
CA ALA A 266 -23.06 18.48 -1.70
C ALA A 266 -23.66 19.25 -2.88
N GLN A 267 -22.88 19.46 -3.96
CA GLN A 267 -23.37 20.12 -5.18
C GLN A 267 -24.29 19.25 -6.03
N SER A 268 -24.08 17.93 -6.07
CA SER A 268 -24.80 17.03 -6.97
C SER A 268 -26.07 16.43 -6.36
N VAL A 269 -26.16 16.36 -5.04
CA VAL A 269 -27.28 15.72 -4.32
C VAL A 269 -28.00 16.76 -3.44
N PRO A 270 -29.23 17.16 -3.80
CA PRO A 270 -30.04 18.06 -2.97
C PRO A 270 -30.28 17.47 -1.57
N GLY A 271 -30.01 18.26 -0.52
CA GLY A 271 -30.20 17.84 0.88
C GLY A 271 -29.10 16.92 1.44
N TYR A 272 -27.97 16.78 0.73
CA TYR A 272 -26.84 15.97 1.20
C TYR A 272 -26.25 16.49 2.52
N GLU A 273 -26.08 17.81 2.65
CA GLU A 273 -25.57 18.43 3.88
C GLU A 273 -26.51 18.18 5.07
N ASP A 274 -27.83 18.21 4.84
CA ASP A 274 -28.85 18.00 5.88
C ASP A 274 -28.95 16.54 6.35
N SER A 275 -28.47 15.59 5.54
CA SER A 275 -28.47 14.15 5.87
C SER A 275 -27.36 13.74 6.84
N TYR A 276 -26.35 14.60 7.04
CA TYR A 276 -25.23 14.40 7.95
C TYR A 276 -25.45 15.14 9.28
N THR A 277 -26.40 14.68 10.09
CA THR A 277 -26.48 15.08 11.51
C THR A 277 -25.50 14.22 12.33
N ALA A 278 -24.20 14.42 12.15
CA ALA A 278 -23.23 14.01 13.17
C ALA A 278 -23.29 15.03 14.30
N GLU A 279 -23.58 14.58 15.52
CA GLU A 279 -23.63 15.43 16.71
C GLU A 279 -22.31 16.20 16.87
N PRO A 280 -22.33 17.44 17.40
CA PRO A 280 -21.19 18.36 17.40
C PRO A 280 -19.95 17.90 18.21
N GLU A 281 -20.00 16.73 18.86
CA GLU A 281 -18.85 16.10 19.53
C GLU A 281 -18.04 15.15 18.63
N ASP A 282 -18.53 14.87 17.40
CA ASP A 282 -17.75 14.10 16.43
C ASP A 282 -16.68 15.01 15.80
N VAL A 283 -15.52 15.03 16.44
CA VAL A 283 -14.27 15.73 16.03
C VAL A 283 -13.83 15.46 14.58
N ASN A 284 -14.52 14.58 13.86
CA ASN A 284 -14.27 14.25 12.45
C ASN A 284 -15.12 15.06 11.44
N ALA A 285 -16.03 15.94 11.88
CA ALA A 285 -16.82 16.81 11.00
C ALA A 285 -16.10 18.11 10.57
N TYR A 286 -14.90 18.39 11.11
CA TYR A 286 -14.19 19.65 10.88
C TYR A 286 -12.96 19.49 9.97
N ALA A 287 -13.19 19.55 8.66
CA ALA A 287 -12.24 20.16 7.73
C ALA A 287 -12.37 21.69 7.69
N HIS A 288 -13.10 22.30 8.63
CA HIS A 288 -13.07 23.74 8.85
C HIS A 288 -12.30 24.03 10.15
N ALA A 289 -11.05 24.46 10.01
CA ALA A 289 -10.34 25.09 11.09
C ALA A 289 -10.99 26.46 11.38
N PRO A 290 -11.50 26.73 12.59
CA PRO A 290 -11.83 28.10 12.97
C PRO A 290 -10.55 28.80 13.39
N THR A 291 -10.04 29.68 12.54
CA THR A 291 -9.05 30.68 12.96
C THR A 291 -9.66 31.54 14.07
N LYS A 292 -8.86 31.78 15.12
CA LYS A 292 -9.22 32.30 16.46
C LYS A 292 -9.98 33.65 16.55
N ASN A 293 -10.41 34.29 15.46
CA ASN A 293 -10.95 35.66 15.50
C ASN A 293 -12.25 35.92 14.71
N VAL A 294 -13.08 34.92 14.40
CA VAL A 294 -14.38 35.19 13.77
C VAL A 294 -15.46 35.32 14.85
N ARG A 295 -15.85 36.57 15.14
CA ARG A 295 -17.00 36.90 15.98
C ARG A 295 -18.26 36.52 15.20
N PHE A 296 -19.04 35.56 15.72
CA PHE A 296 -20.32 35.21 15.12
C PHE A 296 -21.23 36.44 15.06
N VAL A 297 -21.80 36.72 13.89
CA VAL A 297 -22.93 37.65 13.78
C VAL A 297 -24.15 36.89 14.30
N GLU A 298 -24.73 37.40 15.38
CA GLU A 298 -25.99 36.87 15.91
C GLU A 298 -27.08 36.97 14.84
N ARG A 299 -27.74 35.85 14.57
CA ARG A 299 -28.90 35.77 13.68
C ARG A 299 -30.06 36.54 14.35
N PRO A 300 -30.76 37.45 13.66
CA PRO A 300 -31.94 38.08 14.23
C PRO A 300 -33.04 37.03 14.47
N ASP A 301 -33.74 37.19 15.59
CA ASP A 301 -34.81 36.28 16.02
C ASP A 301 -35.88 36.12 14.93
N ALA A 302 -36.39 34.89 14.81
CA ALA A 302 -37.45 34.55 13.88
C ALA A 302 -38.68 35.42 14.14
N ALA A 303 -39.11 36.14 13.10
CA ALA A 303 -40.35 36.92 13.14
C ALA A 303 -41.51 36.01 13.59
N SER A 304 -42.21 36.45 14.63
CA SER A 304 -43.38 35.82 15.22
C SER A 304 -44.46 35.59 14.17
N SER A 305 -44.90 34.34 14.07
CA SER A 305 -46.12 33.95 13.36
C SER A 305 -47.34 34.43 14.17
N GLU A 306 -48.02 35.47 13.72
CA GLU A 306 -49.42 35.68 14.11
C GLU A 306 -50.20 36.45 13.04
N SER A 307 -51.43 35.98 12.82
CA SER A 307 -52.53 36.51 12.01
C SER A 307 -52.57 36.18 10.51
N SER A 308 -53.34 35.14 10.17
CA SER A 308 -54.36 35.22 9.10
C SER A 308 -55.22 33.95 9.06
N SER A 309 -56.12 33.82 10.02
CA SER A 309 -57.36 33.06 9.87
C SER A 309 -58.45 33.77 10.66
N ASP A 310 -59.29 34.55 9.97
CA ASP A 310 -60.74 34.48 10.08
C ASP A 310 -61.44 35.63 9.34
N GLN A 311 -62.63 35.30 8.81
CA GLN A 311 -63.67 36.16 8.23
C GLN A 311 -63.65 36.41 6.72
N GLN A 312 -64.21 35.43 5.98
CA GLN A 312 -65.17 35.72 4.92
C GLN A 312 -66.49 35.00 5.24
N ASN A 313 -67.46 35.75 5.77
CA ASN A 313 -68.88 35.48 5.49
C ASN A 313 -69.74 36.73 5.77
N THR A 314 -70.02 37.50 4.72
CA THR A 314 -71.15 38.44 4.67
C THR A 314 -71.89 38.24 3.36
N GLN A 315 -73.11 37.74 3.51
CA GLN A 315 -74.29 37.79 2.63
C GLN A 315 -74.16 38.51 1.27
N ARG A 316 -74.39 37.77 0.18
CA ARG A 316 -75.54 37.96 -0.72
C ARG A 316 -75.74 36.76 -1.63
#